data_AF-A0A5E4KMU1-F1
#
_entry.id   AF-A0A5E4KMU1-F1
#
_cell.length_a   1.000
_cell.length_b   1.000
_cell.length_c   1.000
_cell.angle_alpha   90.00
_cell.angle_beta   90.00
_cell.angle_gamma   90.00
#
_symmetry.space_group_name_H-M   'P 1'
#
loop_
_entity.id
_entity.type
_entity.pdbx_description
1 polymer ?
#
loop_
_entity_poly.entity_id
_entity_poly.type
_entity_poly.pdbx_seq_one_letter_code
_entity_poly.pdbx_strand_id
1 'polypeptide(L)'
;MSDVDIGVLVDEKLFKKDRFDLELKLISEIAILIKKNKIDLVVLNEAPLLLAHNIIKNGIILKSDETERVKFETKILSMYIDEKYYIKRHTEETLKRIAEVGFS
;
A
#
# COMPACT_ATOMS: atom_id res chain seq x y z
N MET A 1 10.98 -12.93 8.37
CA MET A 1 11.03 -12.66 6.92
C MET A 1 10.17 -13.72 6.27
N SER A 2 9.05 -13.30 5.70
CA SER A 2 8.16 -14.07 4.81
C SER A 2 8.92 -14.42 3.53
N ASP A 3 8.54 -15.52 2.89
CA ASP A 3 9.16 -15.93 1.64
C ASP A 3 8.41 -15.39 0.41
N VAL A 4 7.22 -14.81 0.61
CA VAL A 4 6.35 -14.19 -0.41
C VAL A 4 5.45 -13.15 0.27
N ASP A 5 5.38 -11.95 -0.30
CA ASP A 5 4.49 -10.86 0.11
C ASP A 5 3.39 -10.66 -0.95
N ILE A 6 2.13 -10.58 -0.52
CA ILE A 6 0.96 -10.53 -1.42
C ILE A 6 0.01 -9.41 -0.98
N GLY A 7 -0.27 -8.49 -1.89
CA GLY A 7 -1.32 -7.48 -1.72
C GLY A 7 -2.65 -7.95 -2.30
N VAL A 8 -3.73 -7.83 -1.53
CA VAL A 8 -5.10 -8.10 -2.01
C VAL A 8 -5.98 -6.86 -1.87
N LEU A 9 -6.65 -6.48 -2.94
CA LEU A 9 -7.71 -5.48 -2.92
C LEU A 9 -9.04 -6.21 -2.75
N VAL A 10 -9.77 -5.92 -1.68
CA VAL A 10 -11.09 -6.51 -1.40
C VAL A 10 -12.19 -5.49 -1.63
N ASP A 11 -13.41 -5.96 -1.89
CA ASP A 11 -14.57 -5.09 -2.02
C ASP A 11 -14.80 -4.33 -0.71
N GLU A 12 -14.81 -3.00 -0.79
CA GLU A 12 -15.01 -2.10 0.35
C GLU A 12 -16.39 -2.28 1.00
N LYS A 13 -17.35 -2.88 0.29
CA LYS A 13 -18.70 -3.16 0.80
C LYS A 13 -18.74 -4.34 1.79
N LEU A 14 -17.68 -5.14 1.88
CA LEU A 14 -17.60 -6.26 2.82
C LEU A 14 -17.50 -5.75 4.26
N PHE A 15 -18.30 -6.34 5.15
CA PHE A 15 -18.18 -6.06 6.58
C PHE A 15 -16.78 -6.47 7.08
N LYS A 16 -16.29 -5.80 8.12
CA LYS A 16 -14.95 -6.07 8.68
C LYS A 16 -14.73 -7.55 9.03
N LYS A 17 -15.75 -8.21 9.56
CA LYS A 17 -15.69 -9.63 9.89
C LYS A 17 -15.49 -10.49 8.65
N ASP A 18 -16.27 -10.25 7.61
CA ASP A 18 -16.18 -11.00 6.35
C ASP A 18 -14.82 -10.79 5.67
N ARG A 19 -14.24 -9.59 5.80
CA ARG A 19 -12.89 -9.29 5.31
C ARG A 19 -11.82 -10.09 6.05
N PHE A 20 -11.90 -10.16 7.37
CA PHE A 20 -10.96 -10.93 8.18
C PHE A 20 -11.06 -12.44 7.89
N ASP A 21 -12.28 -12.96 7.78
CA ASP A 21 -12.51 -14.37 7.44
C ASP A 21 -11.98 -14.69 6.03
N LEU A 22 -12.15 -13.77 5.07
CA LEU A 22 -11.60 -13.87 3.73
C LEU A 22 -10.06 -13.83 3.74
N GLU A 23 -9.47 -12.93 4.53
CA GLU A 23 -8.02 -12.81 4.68
C GLU A 23 -7.40 -14.11 5.19
N LEU A 24 -7.94 -14.67 6.27
CA LEU A 24 -7.49 -15.96 6.83
C LEU A 24 -7.62 -17.11 5.83
N LYS A 25 -8.73 -17.14 5.08
CA LYS A 25 -8.96 -18.13 4.04
C LYS A 25 -7.92 -18.03 2.93
N LEU A 26 -7.64 -16.82 2.44
CA LEU A 26 -6.65 -16.58 1.39
C LEU A 26 -5.25 -16.97 1.83
N ILE A 27 -4.84 -16.62 3.05
CA ILE A 27 -3.53 -17.02 3.61
C ILE A 27 -3.39 -18.55 3.59
N SER A 28 -4.40 -19.26 4.08
CA SER A 28 -4.40 -20.73 4.13
C SER A 28 -4.33 -21.35 2.73
N GLU A 29 -5.19 -20.91 1.81
CA GLU A 29 -5.25 -21.46 0.44
C GLU A 29 -3.97 -21.19 -0.35
N ILE A 30 -3.43 -19.97 -0.26
CA ILE A 30 -2.19 -19.63 -0.95
C ILE A 30 -1.02 -20.42 -0.35
N ALA A 31 -0.94 -20.55 0.99
CA ALA A 31 0.13 -21.31 1.66
C ALA A 31 0.19 -22.76 1.17
N ILE A 32 -0.98 -23.40 1.03
CA ILE A 32 -1.11 -24.75 0.47
C ILE A 32 -0.64 -24.78 -0.99
N LEU A 33 -1.09 -23.82 -1.81
CA LEU A 33 -0.80 -23.77 -3.24
C LEU A 33 0.71 -23.62 -3.52
N ILE A 34 1.37 -22.71 -2.81
CA ILE A 34 2.80 -22.41 -3.03
C ILE A 34 3.74 -23.30 -2.20
N LYS A 35 3.18 -24.19 -1.36
CA LYS A 35 3.91 -25.07 -0.43
C LYS A 35 4.89 -24.31 0.48
N LYS A 36 4.49 -23.12 0.93
CA LYS A 36 5.26 -22.30 1.87
C LYS A 36 4.39 -21.90 3.05
N ASN A 37 4.98 -21.92 4.24
CA ASN A 37 4.26 -21.66 5.49
C ASN A 37 4.30 -20.18 5.91
N LYS A 38 5.05 -19.33 5.20
CA LYS A 38 5.24 -17.91 5.55
C LYS A 38 4.86 -17.01 4.38
N ILE A 39 3.62 -16.56 4.40
CA ILE A 39 3.07 -15.55 3.50
C ILE A 39 2.78 -14.33 4.33
N ASP A 40 3.21 -13.16 3.86
CA ASP A 40 2.73 -11.88 4.36
C ASP A 40 1.62 -11.38 3.42
N LEU A 41 0.40 -11.32 3.92
CA LEU A 41 -0.76 -10.89 3.13
C LEU A 41 -1.22 -9.52 3.63
N VAL A 42 -1.30 -8.56 2.71
CA VAL A 42 -1.66 -7.17 3.00
C VAL A 42 -2.98 -6.85 2.33
N VAL A 43 -3.96 -6.41 3.11
CA VAL A 43 -5.21 -5.87 2.60
C VAL A 43 -4.98 -4.42 2.14
N LEU A 44 -4.97 -4.21 0.82
CA LEU A 44 -4.60 -2.94 0.20
C LEU A 44 -5.54 -1.78 0.55
N ASN A 45 -6.78 -2.07 0.93
CA ASN A 45 -7.75 -1.07 1.38
C ASN A 45 -7.30 -0.34 2.66
N GLU A 46 -6.49 -1.00 3.49
CA GLU A 46 -6.07 -0.53 4.82
C GLU A 46 -4.54 -0.33 4.92
N ALA A 47 -3.83 -0.58 3.81
CA ALA A 47 -2.38 -0.45 3.76
C ALA A 47 -1.92 1.01 3.91
N PRO A 48 -0.80 1.27 4.61
CA PRO A 48 -0.19 2.60 4.62
C PRO A 48 0.08 3.10 3.20
N LEU A 49 -0.11 4.40 2.95
CA LEU A 49 -0.04 4.99 1.61
C LEU A 49 1.27 4.67 0.89
N LEU A 50 2.40 4.76 1.60
CA LEU A 50 3.72 4.46 1.02
C LEU A 50 3.84 2.99 0.60
N LEU A 51 3.30 2.06 1.39
CA LEU A 51 3.29 0.63 1.05
C LEU A 51 2.39 0.37 -0.16
N ALA A 52 1.18 0.93 -0.17
CA ALA A 52 0.27 0.83 -1.31
C ALA A 52 0.90 1.40 -2.59
N HIS A 53 1.53 2.57 -2.52
CA HIS A 53 2.25 3.18 -3.63
C HIS A 53 3.39 2.27 -4.14
N ASN A 54 4.18 1.69 -3.23
CA ASN A 54 5.25 0.76 -3.62
C ASN A 54 4.73 -0.51 -4.29
N ILE A 55 3.59 -1.03 -3.82
CA ILE A 55 2.93 -2.20 -4.41
C ILE A 55 2.40 -1.89 -5.81
N ILE A 56 1.70 -0.78 -6.03
CA ILE A 56 1.20 -0.45 -7.38
C ILE A 56 2.34 -0.14 -8.36
N LYS A 57 3.47 0.37 -7.86
CA LYS A 57 4.58 0.78 -8.71
C LYS A 57 5.47 -0.39 -9.13
N ASN A 58 5.73 -1.33 -8.22
CA ASN A 58 6.73 -2.38 -8.43
C ASN A 58 6.14 -3.80 -8.34
N GLY A 59 4.88 -3.94 -7.94
CA GLY A 59 4.23 -5.23 -7.77
C GLY A 59 3.94 -5.91 -9.10
N ILE A 60 3.77 -7.23 -9.03
CA ILE A 60 3.36 -8.07 -10.15
C ILE A 60 1.86 -8.34 -10.01
N ILE A 61 1.08 -7.96 -11.03
CA ILE A 61 -0.36 -8.23 -11.04
C ILE A 61 -0.58 -9.71 -11.36
N LEU A 62 -1.15 -10.44 -10.40
CA LEU A 62 -1.54 -11.85 -10.59
C LEU A 62 -2.95 -11.97 -11.16
N LYS A 63 -3.87 -11.12 -10.71
CA LYS A 63 -5.27 -11.07 -11.14
C LYS A 63 -5.87 -9.71 -10.78
N SER A 64 -6.66 -9.14 -11.69
CA SER A 64 -7.34 -7.86 -11.44
C SER A 64 -8.57 -7.69 -12.31
N ASP A 65 -9.57 -6.99 -11.78
CA ASP A 65 -10.52 -6.25 -12.62
C ASP A 65 -9.89 -4.92 -13.04
N GLU A 66 -9.93 -4.58 -14.32
CA GLU A 66 -9.25 -3.39 -14.84
C GLU A 66 -9.84 -2.08 -14.30
N THR A 67 -11.17 -2.01 -14.15
CA THR A 67 -11.85 -0.80 -13.69
C THR A 67 -11.51 -0.52 -12.23
N GLU A 68 -11.64 -1.54 -11.38
CA GLU A 68 -11.31 -1.40 -9.95
C GLU A 68 -9.81 -1.15 -9.75
N ARG A 69 -8.95 -1.79 -10.54
CA ARG A 69 -7.49 -1.54 -10.49
C ARG A 69 -7.15 -0.10 -10.83
N VAL A 70 -7.61 0.41 -11.97
CA VAL A 70 -7.31 1.79 -12.40
C VAL A 70 -7.83 2.80 -11.38
N LYS A 71 -9.02 2.57 -10.82
CA LYS A 71 -9.59 3.41 -9.77
C LYS A 71 -8.73 3.42 -8.51
N PHE A 72 -8.28 2.25 -8.05
CA PHE A 72 -7.42 2.13 -6.88
C PHE A 72 -6.04 2.78 -7.11
N GLU A 73 -5.38 2.45 -8.22
CA GLU A 73 -4.05 3.00 -8.56
C GLU A 73 -4.08 4.53 -8.69
N THR A 74 -5.12 5.07 -9.34
CA THR A 74 -5.30 6.52 -9.48
C THR A 74 -5.46 7.19 -8.11
N LYS A 75 -6.28 6.61 -7.22
CA LYS A 75 -6.47 7.12 -5.86
C LYS A 75 -5.14 7.16 -5.09
N ILE A 76 -4.39 6.06 -5.10
CA ILE A 76 -3.10 5.95 -4.40
C ILE A 76 -2.08 6.93 -4.98
N LEU A 77 -1.98 7.02 -6.31
CA LEU A 77 -1.04 7.93 -6.96
C LEU A 77 -1.34 9.40 -6.64
N SER A 78 -2.62 9.79 -6.69
CA SER A 78 -3.06 11.15 -6.33
C SER A 78 -2.66 11.49 -4.89
N MET A 79 -3.04 10.64 -3.94
CA MET A 79 -2.74 10.88 -2.52
C MET A 79 -1.23 10.95 -2.26
N TYR A 80 -0.45 10.08 -2.89
CA TYR A 80 1.00 10.05 -2.73
C TYR A 80 1.69 11.30 -3.28
N ILE A 81 1.24 11.81 -4.43
CA ILE A 81 1.78 13.04 -5.02
C ILE A 81 1.48 14.24 -4.11
N ASP A 82 0.25 14.31 -3.59
CA ASP A 82 -0.16 15.37 -2.66
C ASP A 82 0.71 15.34 -1.39
N GLU A 83 0.83 14.19 -0.74
CA GLU A 83 1.65 14.03 0.47
C GLU A 83 3.12 14.41 0.21
N LYS A 84 3.69 13.93 -0.90
CA LYS A 84 5.07 14.24 -1.30
C LYS A 84 5.27 15.74 -1.52
N TYR A 85 4.30 16.43 -2.11
CA TYR A 85 4.36 17.88 -2.31
C TYR A 85 4.41 18.62 -0.97
N TYR A 86 3.55 18.26 -0.01
CA TYR A 86 3.54 18.87 1.32
C TYR A 86 4.83 18.62 2.11
N ILE A 87 5.34 17.38 2.10
CA ILE A 87 6.61 17.03 2.77
C ILE A 87 7.77 17.85 2.18
N LYS A 88 7.85 17.92 0.85
CA LYS A 88 8.92 18.67 0.18
C LYS A 88 8.89 20.15 0.56
N ARG A 89 7.70 20.77 0.49
CA ARG A 89 7.51 22.17 0.86
C ARG A 89 7.95 22.45 2.31
N HIS A 90 7.51 21.62 3.25
CA HIS A 90 7.84 21.82 4.67
C HIS A 90 9.33 21.65 4.94
N THR A 91 9.98 20.69 4.26
CA THR A 91 11.42 20.47 4.34
C THR A 91 12.19 21.68 3.83
N GLU A 92 11.80 22.23 2.68
CA GLU A 92 12.43 23.43 2.10
C GLU A 92 12.29 24.65 3.02
N GLU A 93 11.10 24.89 3.60
CA GLU A 93 10.87 25.99 4.55
C GLU A 93 11.68 25.83 5.85
N THR A 94 11.85 24.61 6.33
CA THR A 94 12.65 24.31 7.52
C THR A 94 14.14 24.54 7.25
N LEU A 95 14.65 24.07 6.10
CA LEU A 95 16.04 24.28 5.71
C LEU A 95 16.38 25.77 5.54
N LYS A 96 15.47 26.56 4.94
CA LYS A 96 15.64 28.02 4.83
C LYS A 96 15.81 28.68 6.19
N ARG A 97 14.95 28.33 7.17
CA ARG A 97 15.04 28.87 8.53
C ARG A 97 16.34 28.51 9.24
N ILE A 98 16.81 27.26 9.09
CA ILE A 98 18.09 26.83 9.66
C ILE A 98 19.25 27.64 9.05
N ALA A 99 19.23 27.86 7.73
CA ALA A 99 20.25 28.68 7.08
C ALA A 99 20.22 30.14 7.57
N GLU A 100 19.04 30.74 7.73
CA GLU A 100 18.91 32.11 8.24
C GLU A 100 19.42 32.28 9.68
N VAL A 101 19.20 31.29 10.55
CA VAL A 101 19.62 31.34 11.97
C VAL A 101 21.06 30.88 12.16
N GLY A 102 21.57 29.96 11.33
CA GLY A 102 22.92 29.39 11.45
C GLY A 102 24.07 30.27 10.95
N PHE A 103 23.77 31.42 10.33
CA PHE A 103 24.74 32.44 9.92
C PHE A 103 24.65 33.74 10.75
N SER A 104 24.06 33.67 11.95
CA SER A 104 24.05 34.76 12.94
C SER A 104 25.19 34.62 13.96
#